data_AF-A0A7J2ZBP9-F1
#
_entry.id   AF-A0A7J2ZBP9-F1
#
_cell.length_a   1.000
_cell.length_b   1.000
_cell.length_c   1.000
_cell.angle_alpha   90.00
_cell.angle_beta   90.00
_cell.angle_gamma   90.00
#
_symmetry.space_group_name_H-M   'P 1'
#
loop_
_entity.id
_entity.type
_entity.pdbx_description
1 polymer ?
#
loop_
_entity_poly.entity_id
_entity_poly.type
_entity_poly.pdbx_seq_one_letter_code
_entity_poly.pdbx_strand_id
1 'polypeptide(L)'
;YAIDAKACKFHECAKCVEVCPTKAIELDQKPEQVTLNVGSIIVATGFREYDPSVIKEYHYGEYPDVITHLELARMLDAFGPTGGVPVKPSNMKPAKRIVFVQCVGSRDRRWNPYCSSICCMISLKHATMVKEAFPDVDVTICYIDIRTTGREHEYYYERAREMGIKFVKGRPSEIIHDPATNTLVVEVEDELLRRLLELEADLVVLATAMVPSEDTKELAQILGLELDQDGFFKEYNAKLRPTETKRRGIFICGGAVFPKDAPTTSLHAHSAAVKAAKFLMNGKIVKDLKVAFVNQDYCGNCQFCPVTCPYGAITLEPKGDGHFAAKVSELICEGCGVCVGTCPVGAIELRHLKPSQITVQIKALLSVNGTSKPLVLALSCSECGHAAVDSSGMAMMSYPANVRVLRVPCTGVIQVQHILEAFKAGAQGVMVIGCKPDGCHYEVGSQKAKQKVELAKALLGAYGIEPERLEMFNLVFIEGDKFAEAAKTMTERVERLGLLQLA
;
A
#
# COMPACT_ATOMS: atom_id res chain seq x y z
N TYR A 1 34.01 -1.82 -13.08
CA TYR A 1 34.04 -0.47 -13.70
C TYR A 1 32.85 -0.35 -14.63
N ALA A 2 32.34 0.86 -14.81
CA ALA A 2 31.34 1.20 -15.82
C ALA A 2 31.78 2.51 -16.49
N ILE A 3 31.42 2.71 -17.75
CA ILE A 3 31.68 3.96 -18.48
C ILE A 3 30.36 4.73 -18.51
N ASP A 4 30.36 5.92 -17.91
CA ASP A 4 29.21 6.82 -18.02
C ASP A 4 29.17 7.44 -19.42
N ALA A 5 28.19 7.01 -20.21
CA ALA A 5 27.97 7.48 -21.57
C ALA A 5 27.73 8.99 -21.66
N LYS A 6 27.23 9.64 -20.60
CA LYS A 6 26.98 11.09 -20.57
C LYS A 6 28.27 11.90 -20.42
N ALA A 7 29.30 11.33 -19.80
CA ALA A 7 30.56 11.99 -19.53
C ALA A 7 31.71 11.55 -20.47
N CYS A 8 31.58 10.39 -21.10
CA CYS A 8 32.62 9.79 -21.93
C CYS A 8 32.60 10.33 -23.37
N LYS A 9 33.78 10.62 -23.93
CA LYS A 9 33.94 10.96 -25.37
C LYS A 9 34.18 9.74 -26.26
N PHE A 10 34.05 8.54 -25.72
CA PHE A 10 34.26 7.26 -26.41
C PHE A 10 35.54 7.26 -27.26
N HIS A 11 35.41 7.01 -28.57
CA HIS A 11 36.50 6.87 -29.53
C HIS A 11 37.33 8.15 -29.73
N GLU A 12 36.79 9.33 -29.42
CA GLU A 12 37.55 10.59 -29.54
C GLU A 12 38.70 10.69 -28.51
N CYS A 13 38.66 9.88 -27.45
CA CYS A 13 39.71 9.83 -26.44
C CYS A 13 40.38 8.45 -26.39
N ALA A 14 39.59 7.39 -26.16
CA ALA A 14 40.01 5.98 -26.09
C ALA A 14 41.22 5.61 -25.19
N LYS A 15 41.84 6.54 -24.46
CA LYS A 15 43.05 6.30 -23.64
C LYS A 15 42.89 5.20 -22.60
N CYS A 16 41.69 5.05 -22.04
CA CYS A 16 41.40 3.98 -21.07
C CYS A 16 41.59 2.58 -21.69
N VAL A 17 41.30 2.42 -22.99
CA VAL A 17 41.47 1.17 -23.74
C VAL A 17 42.95 0.83 -23.87
N GLU A 18 43.80 1.81 -24.19
CA GLU A 18 45.23 1.63 -24.38
C GLU A 18 45.95 1.14 -23.11
N VAL A 19 45.56 1.69 -21.95
CA VAL A 19 46.19 1.36 -20.66
C VAL A 19 45.61 0.11 -20.01
N CYS A 20 44.52 -0.46 -20.53
CA CYS A 20 43.84 -1.61 -19.92
C CYS A 20 44.62 -2.91 -20.20
N PRO A 21 45.28 -3.52 -19.19
CA PRO A 21 46.11 -4.71 -19.42
C PRO A 21 45.28 -5.94 -19.80
N THR A 22 44.02 -5.99 -19.38
CA THR A 22 43.09 -7.10 -19.65
C THR A 22 42.30 -6.93 -20.95
N LYS A 23 42.42 -5.78 -21.62
CA LYS A 23 41.66 -5.43 -22.83
C LYS A 23 40.15 -5.58 -22.68
N ALA A 24 39.62 -5.35 -21.47
CA ALA A 24 38.21 -5.57 -21.13
C ALA A 24 37.27 -4.43 -21.57
N ILE A 25 37.79 -3.34 -22.14
CA ILE A 25 37.00 -2.14 -22.46
C ILE A 25 36.49 -2.23 -23.90
N GLU A 26 35.17 -2.34 -24.05
CA GLU A 26 34.47 -2.33 -25.34
C GLU A 26 33.62 -1.06 -25.46
N LEU A 27 34.09 -0.07 -26.22
CA LEU A 27 33.42 1.23 -26.34
C LEU A 27 32.12 1.16 -27.17
N ASP A 28 32.01 0.15 -28.03
CA ASP A 28 30.84 -0.07 -28.90
C ASP A 28 29.83 -1.08 -28.30
N GLN A 29 30.01 -1.46 -27.03
CA GLN A 29 29.11 -2.38 -26.35
C GLN A 29 27.68 -1.81 -26.36
N LYS A 30 26.72 -2.63 -26.82
CA LYS A 30 25.30 -2.25 -26.90
C LYS A 30 24.50 -2.90 -25.78
N PRO A 31 23.41 -2.26 -25.32
CA PRO A 31 22.46 -2.90 -24.40
C PRO A 31 21.92 -4.19 -25.02
N GLU A 32 21.88 -5.26 -24.23
CA GLU A 32 21.28 -6.54 -24.61
C GLU A 32 19.95 -6.73 -23.90
N GLN A 33 18.92 -7.17 -24.63
CA GLN A 33 17.67 -7.61 -24.03
C GLN A 33 17.71 -9.10 -23.77
N VAL A 34 17.68 -9.48 -22.50
CA VAL A 34 17.67 -10.88 -22.07
C VAL A 34 16.26 -11.28 -21.64
N THR A 35 15.71 -12.34 -22.23
CA THR A 35 14.41 -12.89 -21.83
C THR A 35 14.60 -14.00 -20.80
N LEU A 36 14.02 -13.82 -19.61
CA LEU A 36 14.06 -14.80 -18.53
C LEU A 36 12.65 -15.31 -18.22
N ASN A 37 12.49 -16.64 -18.24
CA ASN A 37 11.26 -17.29 -17.79
C ASN A 37 11.34 -17.51 -16.28
N VAL A 38 10.65 -16.68 -15.50
CA VAL A 38 10.66 -16.72 -14.04
C VAL A 38 9.29 -17.10 -13.48
N GLY A 39 9.28 -17.90 -12.41
CA GLY A 39 8.05 -18.26 -11.71
C GLY A 39 7.63 -17.26 -10.63
N SER A 40 8.55 -16.44 -10.13
CA SER A 40 8.28 -15.42 -9.12
C SER A 40 9.21 -14.23 -9.25
N ILE A 41 8.75 -13.05 -8.81
CA ILE A 41 9.50 -11.78 -8.81
C ILE A 41 9.53 -11.25 -7.38
N ILE A 42 10.67 -10.74 -6.92
CA ILE A 42 10.80 -10.02 -5.65
C ILE A 42 11.26 -8.59 -5.95
N VAL A 43 10.45 -7.61 -5.54
CA VAL A 43 10.75 -6.19 -5.70
C VAL A 43 11.48 -5.69 -4.44
N ALA A 44 12.73 -5.30 -4.62
CA ALA A 44 13.63 -4.82 -3.56
C ALA A 44 14.35 -3.52 -3.96
N THR A 45 13.66 -2.64 -4.69
CA THR A 45 14.23 -1.41 -5.29
C THR A 45 14.57 -0.31 -4.28
N GLY A 46 14.29 -0.52 -2.99
CA GLY A 46 14.69 0.39 -1.92
C GLY A 46 13.94 1.73 -1.92
N PHE A 47 14.63 2.75 -1.42
CA PHE A 47 14.21 4.14 -1.33
C PHE A 47 15.40 5.04 -1.66
N ARG A 48 15.16 6.35 -1.78
CA ARG A 48 16.19 7.38 -1.91
C ARG A 48 15.96 8.53 -0.94
N GLU A 49 16.96 9.39 -0.75
CA GLU A 49 16.75 10.65 -0.04
C GLU A 49 15.85 11.59 -0.84
N TYR A 50 14.95 12.26 -0.12
CA TYR A 50 14.17 13.38 -0.62
C TYR A 50 15.10 14.56 -0.88
N ASP A 51 14.91 15.25 -1.99
CA ASP A 51 15.65 16.47 -2.30
C ASP A 51 15.11 17.63 -1.43
N PRO A 52 15.89 18.14 -0.47
CA PRO A 52 15.44 19.19 0.42
C PRO A 52 15.56 20.59 -0.20
N SER A 53 16.05 20.74 -1.45
CA SER A 53 16.17 22.05 -2.14
C SER A 53 14.84 22.80 -2.31
N VAL A 54 13.73 22.06 -2.20
CA VAL A 54 12.36 22.61 -2.24
C VAL A 54 11.93 23.24 -0.90
N ILE A 55 12.63 22.93 0.19
CA ILE A 55 12.42 23.51 1.52
C ILE A 55 13.31 24.74 1.65
N LYS A 56 12.77 25.88 1.23
CA LYS A 56 13.54 27.13 1.05
C LYS A 56 14.13 27.66 2.35
N GLU A 57 13.46 27.42 3.47
CA GLU A 57 13.90 27.87 4.78
C GLU A 57 15.24 27.24 5.23
N TYR A 58 15.68 26.16 4.58
CA TYR A 58 16.94 25.49 4.90
C TYR A 58 18.05 25.75 3.88
N HIS A 59 17.77 26.45 2.77
CA HIS A 59 18.77 26.88 1.78
C HIS A 59 19.73 25.78 1.28
N TYR A 60 19.27 24.53 1.22
CA TYR A 60 20.05 23.44 0.64
C TYR A 60 20.28 23.67 -0.86
N GLY A 61 21.53 23.55 -1.28
CA GLY A 61 21.99 23.87 -2.65
C GLY A 61 22.35 25.35 -2.85
N GLU A 62 21.97 26.24 -1.92
CA GLU A 62 22.36 27.66 -1.91
C GLU A 62 23.55 27.88 -0.98
N TYR A 63 23.49 27.32 0.23
CA TYR A 63 24.60 27.32 1.18
C TYR A 63 25.40 26.02 1.06
N PRO A 64 26.69 26.06 0.64
CA PRO A 64 27.49 24.85 0.45
C PRO A 64 27.68 24.03 1.72
N ASP A 65 27.62 24.67 2.88
CA ASP A 65 27.83 24.05 4.19
C ASP A 65 26.53 23.50 4.82
N VAL A 66 25.43 23.47 4.06
CA VAL A 66 24.21 22.74 4.38
C VAL A 66 24.17 21.47 3.54
N ILE A 67 24.27 20.32 4.20
CA ILE A 67 24.39 18.99 3.56
C ILE A 67 23.31 18.01 4.02
N THR A 68 23.12 16.90 3.32
CA THR A 68 22.23 15.81 3.74
C THR A 68 22.93 14.75 4.59
N HIS A 69 22.14 13.81 5.12
CA HIS A 69 22.65 12.62 5.79
C HIS A 69 23.56 11.76 4.93
N LEU A 70 23.18 11.52 3.68
CA LEU A 70 23.97 10.70 2.76
C LEU A 70 25.29 11.37 2.40
N GLU A 71 25.30 12.69 2.22
CA GLU A 71 26.52 13.46 1.98
C GLU A 71 27.47 13.37 3.17
N LEU A 72 26.96 13.54 4.40
CA LEU A 72 27.77 13.33 5.61
C LEU A 72 28.27 11.88 5.69
N ALA A 73 27.43 10.89 5.35
CA ALA A 73 27.85 9.49 5.34
C ALA A 73 29.03 9.25 4.39
N ARG A 74 29.04 9.90 3.21
CA ARG A 74 30.18 9.87 2.28
C ARG A 74 31.40 10.55 2.86
N MET A 75 31.25 11.65 3.60
CA MET A 75 32.38 12.33 4.26
C MET A 75 33.00 11.50 5.38
N LEU A 76 32.17 10.83 6.18
CA LEU A 76 32.63 10.00 7.30
C LEU A 76 33.23 8.65 6.87
N ASP A 77 33.03 8.24 5.62
CA ASP A 77 33.68 7.07 5.06
C ASP A 77 35.20 7.30 4.92
N ALA A 78 36.00 6.39 5.46
CA ALA A 78 37.46 6.43 5.37
C ALA A 78 37.97 6.35 3.92
N PHE A 79 37.20 5.70 3.04
CA PHE A 79 37.46 5.65 1.59
C PHE A 79 36.61 6.67 0.80
N GLY A 80 35.93 7.56 1.53
CA GLY A 80 35.15 8.65 0.98
C GLY A 80 36.01 9.81 0.47
N PRO A 81 35.38 10.82 -0.18
CA PRO A 81 36.09 11.94 -0.79
C PRO A 81 36.87 12.82 0.21
N THR A 82 36.56 12.74 1.51
CA THR A 82 37.21 13.54 2.56
C THR A 82 38.01 12.70 3.55
N GLY A 83 38.21 11.40 3.27
CA GLY A 83 39.04 10.51 4.08
C GLY A 83 38.55 10.32 5.52
N GLY A 84 37.24 10.39 5.76
CA GLY A 84 36.64 10.25 7.09
C GLY A 84 36.54 11.54 7.91
N VAL A 85 36.93 12.69 7.36
CA VAL A 85 36.89 13.98 8.07
C VAL A 85 35.63 14.76 7.68
N PRO A 86 34.79 15.20 8.64
CA PRO A 86 33.72 16.15 8.37
C PRO A 86 34.30 17.54 8.10
N VAL A 87 34.13 18.02 6.88
CA VAL A 87 34.66 19.31 6.43
C VAL A 87 33.52 20.22 5.99
N LYS A 88 33.79 21.51 5.91
CA LYS A 88 32.93 22.52 5.27
C LYS A 88 33.11 22.46 3.76
N PRO A 89 32.12 22.03 2.94
CA PRO A 89 32.25 22.01 1.49
C PRO A 89 32.67 23.35 0.87
N SER A 90 32.35 24.48 1.49
CA SER A 90 32.73 25.81 1.01
C SER A 90 34.25 26.05 0.93
N ASN A 91 35.04 25.43 1.82
CA ASN A 91 36.47 25.72 1.95
C ASN A 91 37.34 24.52 2.34
N MET A 92 36.74 23.32 2.45
CA MET A 92 37.37 22.05 2.79
C MET A 92 38.08 22.01 4.15
N LYS A 93 37.83 22.98 5.05
CA LYS A 93 38.39 22.95 6.41
C LYS A 93 37.53 22.09 7.33
N PRO A 94 38.11 21.44 8.37
CA PRO A 94 37.34 20.67 9.34
C PRO A 94 36.24 21.50 10.02
N ALA A 95 35.05 20.91 10.16
CA ALA A 95 33.94 21.51 10.88
C ALA A 95 34.11 21.27 12.40
N LYS A 96 34.00 22.32 13.21
CA LYS A 96 34.10 22.24 14.68
C LYS A 96 32.73 22.27 15.36
N ARG A 97 31.72 22.83 14.70
CA ARG A 97 30.33 22.90 15.18
C ARG A 97 29.39 22.31 14.14
N ILE A 98 28.73 21.20 14.46
CA ILE A 98 27.83 20.49 13.57
C ILE A 98 26.42 20.49 14.16
N VAL A 99 25.45 20.97 13.39
CA VAL A 99 24.03 20.98 13.79
C VAL A 99 23.23 20.05 12.89
N PHE A 100 22.56 19.06 13.48
CA PHE A 100 21.65 18.17 12.77
C PHE A 100 20.22 18.70 12.87
N VAL A 101 19.51 18.73 11.76
CA VAL A 101 18.09 19.10 11.69
C VAL A 101 17.27 17.86 11.40
N GLN A 102 16.46 17.41 12.36
CA GLN A 102 15.64 16.22 12.20
C GLN A 102 14.36 16.49 11.38
N CYS A 103 13.81 15.42 10.81
CA CYS A 103 12.51 15.44 10.12
C CYS A 103 12.45 16.40 8.91
N VAL A 104 13.56 16.61 8.20
CA VAL A 104 13.58 17.48 7.02
C VAL A 104 12.77 16.83 5.90
N GLY A 105 11.62 17.41 5.57
CA GLY A 105 10.68 16.85 4.59
C GLY A 105 9.89 15.63 5.06
N SER A 106 10.06 15.17 6.31
CA SER A 106 9.26 14.10 6.95
C SER A 106 8.37 14.68 8.04
N ARG A 107 7.22 14.05 8.31
CA ARG A 107 6.23 14.55 9.28
C ARG A 107 5.83 16.00 8.98
N ASP A 108 5.85 16.37 7.71
CA ASP A 108 5.49 17.68 7.19
C ASP A 108 4.34 17.51 6.19
N ARG A 109 3.17 18.05 6.53
CA ARG A 109 1.97 17.93 5.68
C ARG A 109 2.12 18.65 4.34
N ARG A 110 3.09 19.57 4.18
CA ARG A 110 3.41 20.21 2.91
C ARG A 110 4.09 19.25 1.93
N TRP A 111 4.80 18.25 2.45
CA TRP A 111 5.69 17.38 1.65
C TRP A 111 5.36 15.90 1.88
N ASN A 112 5.84 15.31 2.98
CA ASN A 112 5.60 13.91 3.35
C ASN A 112 5.05 13.83 4.78
N PRO A 113 3.79 13.39 4.97
CA PRO A 113 3.16 13.36 6.29
C PRO A 113 3.68 12.22 7.18
N TYR A 114 4.34 11.21 6.60
CA TYR A 114 4.88 10.06 7.31
C TYR A 114 6.25 10.34 7.96
N CYS A 115 6.66 9.44 8.85
CA CYS A 115 8.00 9.46 9.46
C CYS A 115 8.92 8.50 8.71
N SER A 116 10.11 8.94 8.29
CA SER A 116 11.08 8.08 7.59
C SER A 116 11.75 7.00 8.45
N SER A 117 11.26 6.76 9.67
CA SER A 117 11.65 5.72 10.65
C SER A 117 13.11 5.66 11.12
N ILE A 118 14.10 5.96 10.28
CA ILE A 118 15.52 5.68 10.54
C ILE A 118 16.39 6.93 10.62
N CYS A 119 15.89 8.10 10.25
CA CYS A 119 16.63 9.36 10.29
C CYS A 119 17.15 9.69 11.71
N CYS A 120 16.36 9.41 12.76
CA CYS A 120 16.81 9.60 14.15
C CYS A 120 18.05 8.75 14.47
N MET A 121 18.02 7.47 14.11
CA MET A 121 19.14 6.55 14.35
C MET A 121 20.37 6.88 13.50
N ILE A 122 20.17 7.35 12.26
CA ILE A 122 21.27 7.79 11.39
C ILE A 122 21.97 9.02 11.99
N SER A 123 21.21 10.03 12.44
CA SER A 123 21.75 11.19 13.16
C SER A 123 22.55 10.78 14.39
N LEU A 124 22.00 9.91 15.25
CA LEU A 124 22.69 9.42 16.44
C LEU A 124 24.00 8.70 16.07
N LYS A 125 23.95 7.79 15.09
CA LYS A 125 25.13 7.07 14.61
C LYS A 125 26.21 8.02 14.11
N HIS A 126 25.87 8.95 13.21
CA HIS A 126 26.85 9.89 12.67
C HIS A 126 27.40 10.86 13.73
N ALA A 127 26.55 11.37 14.61
CA ALA A 127 26.98 12.24 15.70
C ALA A 127 27.94 11.53 16.66
N THR A 128 27.64 10.29 17.05
CA THR A 128 28.52 9.45 17.87
C THR A 128 29.84 9.18 17.15
N MET A 129 29.81 8.76 15.88
CA MET A 129 31.04 8.53 15.09
C MET A 129 31.92 9.78 15.01
N VAL A 130 31.33 10.96 14.82
CA VAL A 130 32.06 12.24 14.84
C VAL A 130 32.69 12.48 16.20
N LYS A 131 31.96 12.31 17.31
CA LYS A 131 32.50 12.53 18.66
C LYS A 131 33.55 11.51 19.07
N GLU A 132 33.47 10.27 18.59
CA GLU A 132 34.51 9.25 18.81
C GLU A 132 35.82 9.61 18.11
N ALA A 133 35.74 10.03 16.85
CA ALA A 133 36.92 10.38 16.05
C ALA A 133 37.48 11.77 16.39
N PHE A 134 36.60 12.72 16.72
CA PHE A 134 36.93 14.14 16.97
C PHE A 134 36.23 14.62 18.25
N PRO A 135 36.78 14.33 19.45
CA PRO A 135 36.14 14.63 20.73
C PRO A 135 35.84 16.11 20.96
N ASP A 136 36.62 17.01 20.39
CA ASP A 136 36.47 18.47 20.55
C ASP A 136 35.37 19.09 19.68
N VAL A 137 34.77 18.31 18.76
CA VAL A 137 33.68 18.81 17.91
C VAL A 137 32.40 18.96 18.74
N ASP A 138 31.77 20.11 18.63
CA ASP A 138 30.45 20.39 19.19
C ASP A 138 29.39 19.85 18.24
N VAL A 139 28.53 18.95 18.73
CA VAL A 139 27.43 18.39 17.95
C VAL A 139 26.11 18.67 18.66
N THR A 140 25.16 19.25 17.91
CA THR A 140 23.80 19.53 18.38
C THR A 140 22.79 18.87 17.45
N ILE A 141 21.75 18.25 18.00
CA ILE A 141 20.65 17.63 17.25
C ILE A 141 19.35 18.35 17.60
N CYS A 142 18.76 19.04 16.63
CA CYS A 142 17.44 19.67 16.72
C CYS A 142 16.35 18.66 16.32
N TYR A 143 15.38 18.40 17.20
CA TYR A 143 14.42 17.32 17.03
C TYR A 143 13.02 17.64 17.54
N ILE A 144 12.01 16.95 17.03
CA ILE A 144 10.63 16.96 17.58
C ILE A 144 10.49 15.83 18.60
N ASP A 145 10.72 14.59 18.14
CA ASP A 145 10.79 13.38 18.97
C ASP A 145 12.01 12.56 18.54
N ILE A 146 12.75 12.00 19.50
CA ILE A 146 13.77 10.99 19.21
C ILE A 146 13.06 9.63 19.12
N ARG A 147 13.20 8.96 17.97
CA ARG A 147 12.54 7.67 17.71
C ARG A 147 13.57 6.54 17.60
N THR A 148 13.75 5.85 18.72
CA THR A 148 14.72 4.75 18.97
C THR A 148 13.98 3.41 19.11
N THR A 149 13.21 3.01 18.09
CA THR A 149 12.20 1.92 18.21
C THR A 149 12.75 0.48 18.12
N GLY A 150 14.05 0.29 17.87
CA GLY A 150 14.68 -1.02 17.77
C GLY A 150 15.26 -1.51 19.10
N ARG A 151 15.63 -2.79 19.16
CA ARG A 151 16.30 -3.35 20.34
C ARG A 151 17.61 -2.58 20.58
N GLU A 152 17.84 -2.15 21.81
CA GLU A 152 19.04 -1.40 22.23
C GLU A 152 19.25 -0.05 21.53
N HIS A 153 18.27 0.44 20.75
CA HIS A 153 18.37 1.77 20.12
C HIS A 153 18.35 2.90 21.16
N GLU A 154 17.68 2.71 22.30
CA GLU A 154 17.70 3.69 23.39
C GLU A 154 19.09 3.84 24.01
N TYR A 155 19.84 2.74 24.14
CA TYR A 155 21.22 2.78 24.62
C TYR A 155 22.13 3.64 23.72
N TYR A 156 21.90 3.63 22.40
CA TYR A 156 22.61 4.53 21.48
C TYR A 156 22.29 6.01 21.76
N TYR A 157 21.06 6.33 22.11
CA TYR A 157 20.66 7.69 22.47
C TYR A 157 21.26 8.12 23.81
N GLU A 158 21.21 7.26 24.83
CA GLU A 158 21.85 7.51 26.13
C GLU A 158 23.35 7.74 25.97
N ARG A 159 24.03 6.85 25.25
CA ARG A 159 25.46 6.97 24.95
C ARG A 159 25.80 8.27 24.22
N ALA A 160 24.98 8.68 23.25
CA ALA A 160 25.18 9.95 22.55
C ALA A 160 25.15 11.15 23.53
N ARG A 161 24.23 11.14 24.50
CA ARG A 161 24.14 12.17 25.55
C ARG A 161 25.36 12.14 26.48
N GLU A 162 25.82 10.97 26.88
CA GLU A 162 27.02 10.79 27.72
C GLU A 162 28.29 11.33 27.04
N MET A 163 28.34 11.27 25.71
CA MET A 163 29.42 11.84 24.90
C MET A 163 29.34 13.36 24.72
N GLY A 164 28.37 14.02 25.37
CA GLY A 164 28.18 15.47 25.30
C GLY A 164 27.51 15.98 24.03
N ILE A 165 26.84 15.10 23.26
CA ILE A 165 25.99 15.54 22.15
C ILE A 165 24.77 16.27 22.73
N LYS A 166 24.53 17.49 22.24
CA LYS A 166 23.46 18.37 22.70
C LYS A 166 22.17 18.06 21.94
N PHE A 167 21.04 18.11 22.62
CA PHE A 167 19.72 17.86 22.04
C PHE A 167 18.83 19.06 22.30
N VAL A 168 18.31 19.66 21.23
CA VAL A 168 17.39 20.80 21.29
C VAL A 168 16.04 20.32 20.80
N LYS A 169 15.04 20.37 21.68
CA LYS A 169 13.68 19.96 21.32
C LYS A 169 12.99 21.11 20.62
N GLY A 170 13.00 21.09 19.30
CA GLY A 170 12.42 22.12 18.44
C GLY A 170 12.71 21.80 16.99
N ARG A 171 11.76 22.15 16.12
CA ARG A 171 11.99 22.14 14.67
C ARG A 171 12.55 23.51 14.26
N PRO A 172 13.74 23.57 13.65
CA PRO A 172 14.30 24.83 13.17
C PRO A 172 13.36 25.55 12.20
N SER A 173 13.22 26.86 12.39
CA SER A 173 12.44 27.76 11.54
C SER A 173 13.17 28.06 10.25
N GLU A 174 14.44 28.47 10.35
CA GLU A 174 15.25 28.94 9.22
C GLU A 174 16.74 28.69 9.49
N ILE A 175 17.52 28.56 8.40
CA ILE A 175 18.98 28.57 8.43
C ILE A 175 19.44 29.84 7.72
N ILE A 176 20.23 30.65 8.41
CA ILE A 176 20.72 31.93 7.88
C ILE A 176 22.24 31.83 7.72
N HIS A 177 22.78 32.39 6.65
CA HIS A 177 24.22 32.63 6.54
C HIS A 177 24.55 34.02 7.07
N ASP A 178 25.45 34.12 8.04
CA ASP A 178 25.98 35.40 8.51
C ASP A 178 27.21 35.79 7.67
N PRO A 179 27.14 36.83 6.82
CA PRO A 179 28.25 37.25 5.98
C PRO A 179 29.43 37.83 6.77
N ALA A 180 29.22 38.32 7.99
CA ALA A 180 30.25 38.96 8.79
C ALA A 180 31.19 37.94 9.44
N THR A 181 30.63 36.84 9.95
CA THR A 181 31.39 35.76 10.60
C THR A 181 31.65 34.58 9.66
N ASN A 182 30.95 34.54 8.51
CA ASN A 182 30.96 33.45 7.54
C ASN A 182 30.62 32.10 8.19
N THR A 183 29.60 32.10 9.06
CA THR A 183 29.03 30.92 9.72
C THR A 183 27.56 30.77 9.36
N LEU A 184 27.02 29.58 9.59
CA LEU A 184 25.58 29.34 9.50
C LEU A 184 24.97 29.53 10.89
N VAL A 185 23.77 30.08 10.94
CA VAL A 185 22.97 30.23 12.16
C VAL A 185 21.68 29.46 11.97
N VAL A 186 21.41 28.49 12.86
CA VAL A 186 20.17 27.72 12.86
C VAL A 186 19.24 28.30 13.91
N GLU A 187 18.14 28.93 13.47
CA GLU A 187 17.12 29.47 14.35
C GLU A 187 16.14 28.37 14.75
N VAL A 188 15.94 28.19 16.07
CA VAL A 188 15.03 27.17 16.59
C VAL A 188 14.40 27.63 17.90
N GLU A 189 13.09 27.44 18.04
CA GLU A 189 12.44 27.55 19.34
C GLU A 189 12.68 26.26 20.14
N ASP A 190 13.35 26.38 21.29
CA ASP A 190 13.46 25.25 22.21
C ASP A 190 12.16 25.15 23.01
N GLU A 191 11.38 24.10 22.76
CA GLU A 191 10.09 23.86 23.39
C GLU A 191 10.18 23.64 24.91
N LEU A 192 11.33 23.15 25.40
CA LEU A 192 11.54 22.89 26.83
C LEU A 192 11.86 24.19 27.57
N LEU A 193 12.66 25.06 26.95
CA LEU A 193 13.06 26.34 27.50
C LEU A 193 12.10 27.49 27.15
N ARG A 194 11.20 27.29 26.17
CA ARG A 194 10.26 28.28 25.62
C ARG A 194 10.95 29.58 25.19
N ARG A 195 12.05 29.46 24.47
CA ARG A 195 12.80 30.60 23.93
C ARG A 195 13.40 30.27 22.57
N LEU A 196 13.58 31.31 21.77
CA LEU A 196 14.35 31.24 20.53
C LEU A 196 15.83 31.07 20.85
N LEU A 197 16.47 30.15 20.14
CA LEU A 197 17.90 29.91 20.15
C LEU A 197 18.45 30.14 18.74
N GLU A 198 19.60 30.80 18.70
CA GLU A 198 20.42 30.93 17.50
C GLU A 198 21.64 30.02 17.69
N LEU A 199 21.71 28.93 16.91
CA LEU A 199 22.78 27.96 17.01
C LEU A 199 23.80 28.20 15.88
N GLU A 200 24.98 28.69 16.22
CA GLU A 200 26.08 28.80 15.26
C GLU A 200 26.58 27.42 14.82
N ALA A 201 26.69 27.22 13.52
CA ALA A 201 27.11 25.99 12.88
C ALA A 201 28.20 26.27 11.82
N ASP A 202 29.22 25.42 11.81
CA ASP A 202 30.18 25.33 10.72
C ASP A 202 29.64 24.43 9.60
N LEU A 203 28.82 23.44 9.96
CA LEU A 203 28.19 22.49 9.05
C LEU A 203 26.77 22.17 9.56
N VAL A 204 25.77 22.27 8.69
CA VAL A 204 24.39 21.86 9.03
C VAL A 204 24.04 20.59 8.26
N VAL A 205 23.49 19.60 8.95
CA VAL A 205 23.19 18.28 8.41
C VAL A 205 21.67 18.06 8.44
N LEU A 206 21.07 18.00 7.27
CA LEU A 206 19.65 17.79 7.08
C LEU A 206 19.33 16.29 7.12
N ALA A 207 18.54 15.88 8.11
CA ALA A 207 18.01 14.52 8.19
C ALA A 207 16.79 14.38 7.29
N THR A 208 17.06 14.25 5.99
CA THR A 208 16.07 14.26 4.92
C THR A 208 15.15 13.05 4.95
N ALA A 209 13.92 13.26 4.48
CA ALA A 209 12.96 12.19 4.28
C ALA A 209 13.50 11.13 3.32
N MET A 210 13.00 9.92 3.47
CA MET A 210 13.26 8.82 2.55
C MET A 210 12.00 8.57 1.75
N VAL A 211 12.11 8.73 0.44
CA VAL A 211 11.02 8.62 -0.53
C VAL A 211 11.23 7.41 -1.43
N PRO A 212 10.17 6.91 -2.09
CA PRO A 212 10.33 5.82 -3.05
C PRO A 212 11.40 6.11 -4.10
N SER A 213 12.07 5.04 -4.55
CA SER A 213 13.02 5.13 -5.67
C SER A 213 12.37 5.74 -6.91
N GLU A 214 13.16 6.40 -7.75
CA GLU A 214 12.69 7.20 -8.89
C GLU A 214 11.73 6.42 -9.81
N ASP A 215 12.09 5.18 -10.14
CA ASP A 215 11.34 4.32 -11.07
C ASP A 215 10.22 3.51 -10.40
N THR A 216 9.90 3.74 -9.11
CA THR A 216 8.90 2.94 -8.38
C THR A 216 7.53 2.98 -9.06
N LYS A 217 7.10 4.14 -9.54
CA LYS A 217 5.79 4.30 -10.23
C LYS A 217 5.73 3.54 -11.54
N GLU A 218 6.78 3.63 -12.35
CA GLU A 218 6.89 2.92 -13.62
C GLU A 218 6.92 1.41 -13.39
N LEU A 219 7.75 0.95 -12.45
CA LEU A 219 7.84 -0.48 -12.12
C LEU A 219 6.50 -1.02 -11.59
N ALA A 220 5.76 -0.25 -10.79
CA ALA A 220 4.43 -0.62 -10.34
C ALA A 220 3.45 -0.78 -11.51
N GLN A 221 3.52 0.06 -12.54
CA GLN A 221 2.68 -0.08 -13.74
C GLN A 221 3.06 -1.33 -14.53
N ILE A 222 4.36 -1.57 -14.76
CA ILE A 222 4.88 -2.73 -15.48
C ILE A 222 4.43 -4.03 -14.79
N LEU A 223 4.64 -4.11 -13.47
CA LEU A 223 4.30 -5.28 -12.69
C LEU A 223 2.82 -5.36 -12.32
N GLY A 224 2.04 -4.30 -12.55
CA GLY A 224 0.64 -4.12 -12.15
C GLY A 224 0.41 -4.23 -10.64
N LEU A 225 1.30 -3.62 -9.87
CA LEU A 225 1.24 -3.50 -8.42
C LEU A 225 0.57 -2.19 -8.01
N GLU A 226 0.07 -2.15 -6.78
CA GLU A 226 -0.43 -0.92 -6.16
C GLU A 226 0.68 -0.21 -5.40
N LEU A 227 0.53 1.11 -5.36
CA LEU A 227 1.26 1.95 -4.42
C LEU A 227 0.31 2.37 -3.29
N ASP A 228 0.87 2.58 -2.10
CA ASP A 228 0.15 3.17 -0.99
C ASP A 228 0.04 4.70 -1.14
N GLN A 229 -0.57 5.35 -0.15
CA GLN A 229 -0.75 6.79 -0.11
C GLN A 229 0.57 7.59 -0.04
N ASP A 230 1.65 6.94 0.42
CA ASP A 230 2.98 7.52 0.59
C ASP A 230 3.87 7.26 -0.65
N GLY A 231 3.36 6.50 -1.62
CA GLY A 231 3.98 6.20 -2.90
C GLY A 231 4.87 4.95 -2.90
N PHE A 232 4.92 4.19 -1.81
CA PHE A 232 5.66 2.93 -1.73
C PHE A 232 4.82 1.76 -2.22
N PHE A 233 5.46 0.61 -2.51
CA PHE A 233 4.72 -0.58 -2.91
C PHE A 233 3.81 -1.06 -1.78
N LYS A 234 2.52 -1.19 -2.08
CA LYS A 234 1.52 -1.60 -1.11
C LYS A 234 1.53 -3.11 -0.91
N GLU A 235 1.70 -3.55 0.32
CA GLU A 235 1.51 -4.96 0.66
C GLU A 235 0.04 -5.39 0.58
N TYR A 236 -0.20 -6.69 0.43
CA TYR A 236 -1.55 -7.25 0.45
C TYR A 236 -2.24 -6.98 1.79
N ASN A 237 -1.51 -7.17 2.89
CA ASN A 237 -1.99 -6.86 4.23
C ASN A 237 -0.80 -6.65 5.17
N ALA A 238 -0.76 -5.49 5.83
CA ALA A 238 0.33 -5.08 6.72
C ALA A 238 0.68 -6.08 7.85
N LYS A 239 -0.28 -6.92 8.28
CA LYS A 239 -0.08 -7.85 9.41
C LYS A 239 0.09 -9.30 8.97
N LEU A 240 -0.82 -9.79 8.12
CA LEU A 240 -0.89 -11.20 7.76
C LEU A 240 0.00 -11.56 6.57
N ARG A 241 0.19 -10.61 5.64
CA ARG A 241 0.87 -10.83 4.36
C ARG A 241 1.74 -9.61 3.98
N PRO A 242 2.72 -9.23 4.82
CA PRO A 242 3.47 -7.97 4.69
C PRO A 242 4.54 -7.97 3.58
N THR A 243 4.77 -9.10 2.91
CA THR A 243 5.72 -9.25 1.81
C THR A 243 5.06 -9.70 0.51
N GLU A 244 3.76 -9.94 0.55
CA GLU A 244 3.00 -10.43 -0.59
C GLU A 244 2.25 -9.26 -1.21
N THR A 245 2.07 -9.30 -2.53
CA THR A 245 1.26 -8.30 -3.24
C THR A 245 -0.08 -8.88 -3.66
N LYS A 246 -0.94 -8.07 -4.28
CA LYS A 246 -2.18 -8.54 -4.91
C LYS A 246 -1.93 -9.48 -6.10
N ARG A 247 -0.77 -9.40 -6.74
CA ARG A 247 -0.38 -10.29 -7.83
C ARG A 247 0.39 -11.48 -7.28
N ARG A 248 -0.24 -12.66 -7.33
CA ARG A 248 0.39 -13.90 -6.87
C ARG A 248 1.67 -14.16 -7.66
N GLY A 249 2.73 -14.55 -6.95
CA GLY A 249 4.06 -14.73 -7.52
C GLY A 249 4.93 -13.47 -7.52
N ILE A 250 4.36 -12.28 -7.23
CA ILE A 250 5.12 -11.05 -7.05
C ILE A 250 5.13 -10.66 -5.56
N PHE A 251 6.33 -10.49 -5.02
CA PHE A 251 6.60 -10.18 -3.62
C PHE A 251 7.35 -8.85 -3.52
N ILE A 252 7.28 -8.21 -2.36
CA ILE A 252 7.93 -6.92 -2.09
C ILE A 252 8.69 -7.02 -0.76
N CYS A 253 9.82 -6.33 -0.64
CA CYS A 253 10.57 -6.29 0.62
C CYS A 253 11.44 -5.04 0.80
N GLY A 254 11.84 -4.79 2.05
CA GLY A 254 12.80 -3.77 2.44
C GLY A 254 12.27 -2.36 2.26
N GLY A 255 13.17 -1.49 1.80
CA GLY A 255 12.90 -0.07 1.55
C GLY A 255 11.85 0.21 0.48
N ALA A 256 11.59 -0.76 -0.40
CA ALA A 256 10.57 -0.64 -1.45
C ALA A 256 9.14 -0.52 -0.89
N VAL A 257 8.93 -1.03 0.33
CA VAL A 257 7.62 -1.01 1.01
C VAL A 257 7.48 0.20 1.93
N PHE A 258 8.57 0.60 2.60
CA PHE A 258 8.63 1.74 3.51
C PHE A 258 10.08 1.89 4.02
N PRO A 259 10.56 3.08 4.42
CA PRO A 259 11.89 3.24 5.00
C PRO A 259 12.10 2.39 6.27
N LYS A 260 13.14 1.56 6.27
CA LYS A 260 13.46 0.60 7.35
C LYS A 260 14.96 0.47 7.51
N ASP A 261 15.41 0.11 8.70
CA ASP A 261 16.83 -0.14 8.97
C ASP A 261 17.30 -1.45 8.33
N ALA A 262 18.61 -1.68 8.33
CA ALA A 262 19.22 -2.86 7.71
C ALA A 262 18.75 -4.18 8.36
N PRO A 263 18.67 -4.32 9.71
CA PRO A 263 18.16 -5.54 10.32
C PRO A 263 16.71 -5.85 9.94
N THR A 264 15.82 -4.86 9.99
CA THR A 264 14.42 -5.04 9.62
C THR A 264 14.28 -5.34 8.13
N THR A 265 15.07 -4.68 7.28
CA THR A 265 15.14 -4.96 5.84
C THR A 265 15.57 -6.39 5.56
N SER A 266 16.58 -6.89 6.28
CA SER A 266 17.04 -8.27 6.17
C SER A 266 15.94 -9.25 6.54
N LEU A 267 15.26 -9.08 7.68
CA LEU A 267 14.14 -9.93 8.08
C LEU A 267 12.99 -9.93 7.06
N HIS A 268 12.70 -8.75 6.50
CA HIS A 268 11.66 -8.59 5.47
C HIS A 268 12.04 -9.30 4.17
N ALA A 269 13.31 -9.24 3.76
CA ALA A 269 13.85 -9.96 2.60
C ALA A 269 13.81 -11.48 2.80
N HIS A 270 14.17 -11.99 3.99
CA HIS A 270 14.04 -13.42 4.31
C HIS A 270 12.58 -13.89 4.20
N SER A 271 11.64 -13.10 4.72
CA SER A 271 10.20 -13.39 4.60
C SER A 271 9.76 -13.46 3.14
N ALA A 272 10.13 -12.48 2.31
CA ALA A 272 9.81 -12.48 0.88
C ALA A 272 10.43 -13.68 0.14
N ALA A 273 11.69 -14.01 0.43
CA ALA A 273 12.38 -15.15 -0.16
C ALA A 273 11.70 -16.48 0.20
N VAL A 274 11.32 -16.70 1.46
CA VAL A 274 10.60 -17.91 1.88
C VAL A 274 9.21 -18.00 1.23
N LYS A 275 8.51 -16.87 1.08
CA LYS A 275 7.20 -16.83 0.41
C LYS A 275 7.32 -17.13 -1.08
N ALA A 276 8.33 -16.57 -1.76
CA ALA A 276 8.64 -16.88 -3.15
C ALA A 276 9.03 -18.35 -3.32
N ALA A 277 9.93 -18.87 -2.46
CA ALA A 277 10.30 -20.27 -2.48
C ALA A 277 9.09 -21.18 -2.28
N LYS A 278 8.24 -20.93 -1.28
CA LYS A 278 7.00 -21.68 -1.05
C LYS A 278 6.07 -21.65 -2.27
N PHE A 279 5.98 -20.51 -2.95
CA PHE A 279 5.19 -20.38 -4.17
C PHE A 279 5.74 -21.25 -5.32
N LEU A 280 7.08 -21.33 -5.44
CA LEU A 280 7.76 -22.10 -6.47
C LEU A 280 7.84 -23.61 -6.17
N MET A 281 7.90 -24.02 -4.90
CA MET A 281 8.22 -25.38 -4.46
C MET A 281 7.39 -26.49 -5.13
N ASN A 282 6.12 -26.23 -5.43
CA ASN A 282 5.24 -27.26 -5.99
C ASN A 282 5.42 -27.46 -7.50
N GLY A 283 6.15 -26.58 -8.20
CA GLY A 283 6.34 -26.60 -9.65
C GLY A 283 5.06 -26.47 -10.49
N LYS A 284 3.90 -26.44 -9.84
CA LYS A 284 2.56 -26.35 -10.42
C LYS A 284 1.70 -25.47 -9.52
N ILE A 285 0.92 -24.62 -10.15
CA ILE A 285 -0.09 -23.81 -9.46
C ILE A 285 -1.42 -24.54 -9.62
N VAL A 286 -2.00 -24.99 -8.50
CA VAL A 286 -3.38 -25.47 -8.48
C VAL A 286 -4.28 -24.27 -8.21
N LYS A 287 -5.19 -24.00 -9.14
CA LYS A 287 -6.15 -22.90 -9.03
C LYS A 287 -7.57 -23.46 -9.08
N ASP A 288 -8.40 -23.02 -8.14
CA ASP A 288 -9.84 -23.27 -8.19
C ASP A 288 -10.42 -22.60 -9.44
N LEU A 289 -11.11 -23.37 -10.29
CA LEU A 289 -11.68 -22.89 -11.54
C LEU A 289 -12.99 -22.11 -11.35
N LYS A 290 -13.23 -21.51 -10.18
CA LYS A 290 -14.26 -20.47 -9.95
C LYS A 290 -13.89 -19.14 -10.62
N VAL A 291 -13.52 -19.19 -11.89
CA VAL A 291 -13.09 -18.04 -12.68
C VAL A 291 -14.25 -17.51 -13.53
N ALA A 292 -14.19 -16.23 -13.87
CA ALA A 292 -15.14 -15.65 -14.81
C ALA A 292 -14.86 -16.12 -16.24
N PHE A 293 -15.91 -16.29 -17.04
CA PHE A 293 -15.81 -16.57 -18.47
C PHE A 293 -16.86 -15.78 -19.24
N VAL A 294 -16.55 -15.42 -20.48
CA VAL A 294 -17.40 -14.60 -21.33
C VAL A 294 -18.02 -15.46 -22.43
N ASN A 295 -19.34 -15.46 -22.51
CA ASN A 295 -20.08 -15.91 -23.67
C ASN A 295 -19.95 -14.88 -24.80
N GLN A 296 -19.25 -15.29 -25.85
CA GLN A 296 -18.86 -14.46 -26.97
C GLN A 296 -20.04 -14.08 -27.89
N ASP A 297 -21.15 -14.80 -27.79
CA ASP A 297 -22.36 -14.55 -28.60
C ASP A 297 -23.25 -13.46 -27.98
N TYR A 298 -23.10 -13.21 -26.67
CA TYR A 298 -23.83 -12.18 -25.94
C TYR A 298 -23.00 -10.91 -25.67
N CYS A 299 -21.68 -10.95 -25.88
CA CYS A 299 -20.79 -9.85 -25.55
C CYS A 299 -20.98 -8.64 -26.49
N GLY A 300 -21.56 -7.55 -25.97
CA GLY A 300 -21.81 -6.32 -26.72
C GLY A 300 -20.68 -5.27 -26.71
N ASN A 301 -19.43 -5.64 -26.38
CA ASN A 301 -18.26 -4.73 -26.36
C ASN A 301 -18.41 -3.42 -25.53
N CYS A 302 -19.13 -3.45 -24.41
CA CYS A 302 -19.36 -2.26 -23.57
C CYS A 302 -18.17 -1.86 -22.66
N GLN A 303 -17.13 -2.70 -22.56
CA GLN A 303 -15.92 -2.48 -21.76
C GLN A 303 -16.09 -2.25 -20.25
N PHE A 304 -17.29 -2.44 -19.67
CA PHE A 304 -17.46 -2.33 -18.22
C PHE A 304 -16.67 -3.38 -17.43
N CYS A 305 -16.51 -4.58 -17.97
CA CYS A 305 -15.84 -5.68 -17.27
C CYS A 305 -14.32 -5.49 -17.08
N PRO A 306 -13.51 -5.05 -18.07
CA PRO A 306 -12.11 -4.73 -17.81
C PRO A 306 -11.93 -3.59 -16.80
N VAL A 307 -12.76 -2.54 -16.88
CA VAL A 307 -12.66 -1.39 -15.97
C VAL A 307 -13.03 -1.74 -14.53
N THR A 308 -14.00 -2.64 -14.32
CA THR A 308 -14.45 -3.02 -12.97
C THR A 308 -13.60 -4.11 -12.31
N CYS A 309 -12.67 -4.74 -13.04
CA CYS A 309 -11.85 -5.83 -12.52
C CYS A 309 -10.65 -5.29 -11.72
N PRO A 310 -10.59 -5.47 -10.39
CA PRO A 310 -9.48 -4.93 -9.57
C PRO A 310 -8.12 -5.61 -9.86
N TYR A 311 -8.16 -6.80 -10.45
CA TYR A 311 -6.98 -7.61 -10.75
C TYR A 311 -6.46 -7.44 -12.17
N GLY A 312 -7.16 -6.71 -13.04
CA GLY A 312 -6.80 -6.59 -14.45
C GLY A 312 -6.86 -7.94 -15.19
N ALA A 313 -7.75 -8.84 -14.79
CA ALA A 313 -7.85 -10.19 -15.35
C ALA A 313 -8.54 -10.23 -16.72
N ILE A 314 -9.08 -9.11 -17.22
CA ILE A 314 -9.94 -9.07 -18.41
C ILE A 314 -9.30 -8.15 -19.46
N THR A 315 -9.04 -8.69 -20.64
CA THR A 315 -8.52 -7.97 -21.80
C THR A 315 -9.56 -7.91 -22.92
N LEU A 316 -9.35 -7.04 -23.90
CA LEU A 316 -10.17 -6.96 -25.11
C LEU A 316 -9.40 -7.63 -26.27
N GLU A 317 -10.00 -8.62 -26.90
CA GLU A 317 -9.46 -9.26 -28.11
C GLU A 317 -10.32 -8.89 -29.33
N PRO A 318 -9.70 -8.59 -30.49
CA PRO A 318 -10.44 -8.33 -31.71
C PRO A 318 -11.14 -9.59 -32.22
N LYS A 319 -12.42 -9.45 -32.60
CA LYS A 319 -13.18 -10.36 -33.45
C LYS A 319 -13.05 -9.91 -34.91
N GLY A 320 -13.15 -10.86 -35.84
CA GLY A 320 -12.84 -10.72 -37.28
C GLY A 320 -13.76 -9.80 -38.10
N ASP A 321 -14.43 -8.85 -37.47
CA ASP A 321 -15.48 -7.98 -37.99
C ASP A 321 -15.36 -6.53 -37.47
N GLY A 322 -14.23 -6.18 -36.84
CA GLY A 322 -14.02 -4.87 -36.23
C GLY A 322 -14.64 -4.74 -34.82
N HIS A 323 -15.25 -5.80 -34.29
CA HIS A 323 -15.69 -5.85 -32.91
C HIS A 323 -14.57 -6.31 -31.99
N PHE A 324 -14.65 -5.96 -30.71
CA PHE A 324 -13.80 -6.52 -29.66
C PHE A 324 -14.67 -7.29 -28.68
N ALA A 325 -14.12 -8.35 -28.11
CA ALA A 325 -14.78 -9.10 -27.08
C ALA A 325 -13.87 -9.26 -25.86
N ALA A 326 -14.51 -9.24 -24.69
CA ALA A 326 -13.80 -9.43 -23.44
C ALA A 326 -13.31 -10.89 -23.33
N LYS A 327 -12.06 -11.05 -22.92
CA LYS A 327 -11.46 -12.34 -22.58
C LYS A 327 -10.92 -12.30 -21.16
N VAL A 328 -11.17 -13.36 -20.41
CA VAL A 328 -10.72 -13.48 -19.03
C VAL A 328 -9.48 -14.37 -18.98
N SER A 329 -8.43 -13.88 -18.32
CA SER A 329 -7.30 -14.70 -17.91
C SER A 329 -7.72 -15.57 -16.72
N GLU A 330 -7.81 -16.88 -16.94
CA GLU A 330 -8.14 -17.85 -15.88
C GLU A 330 -7.12 -17.78 -14.74
N LEU A 331 -5.84 -17.54 -15.06
CA LEU A 331 -4.76 -17.49 -14.08
C LEU A 331 -4.80 -16.23 -13.19
N ILE A 332 -5.25 -15.09 -13.71
CA ILE A 332 -5.31 -13.82 -12.97
C ILE A 332 -6.67 -13.64 -12.26
N CYS A 333 -7.75 -14.23 -12.78
CA CYS A 333 -9.08 -14.04 -12.22
C CYS A 333 -9.23 -14.64 -10.81
N GLU A 334 -9.43 -13.84 -9.78
CA GLU A 334 -9.63 -14.32 -8.39
C GLU A 334 -11.08 -14.76 -8.08
N GLY A 335 -11.96 -14.83 -9.08
CA GLY A 335 -13.30 -15.41 -8.89
C GLY A 335 -14.30 -14.57 -8.08
N CYS A 336 -14.05 -13.27 -7.92
CA CYS A 336 -14.91 -12.39 -7.11
C CYS A 336 -16.31 -12.18 -7.70
N GLY A 337 -16.46 -12.26 -9.03
CA GLY A 337 -17.74 -12.07 -9.72
C GLY A 337 -18.21 -10.61 -9.85
N VAL A 338 -17.40 -9.61 -9.48
CA VAL A 338 -17.77 -8.19 -9.64
C VAL A 338 -18.15 -7.87 -11.09
N CYS A 339 -17.40 -8.39 -12.06
CA CYS A 339 -17.69 -8.23 -13.48
C CYS A 339 -19.04 -8.86 -13.89
N VAL A 340 -19.40 -10.03 -13.33
CA VAL A 340 -20.70 -10.71 -13.53
C VAL A 340 -21.83 -9.85 -13.00
N GLY A 341 -21.66 -9.31 -11.80
CA GLY A 341 -22.62 -8.39 -11.19
C GLY A 341 -22.69 -7.01 -11.85
N THR A 342 -21.86 -6.72 -12.85
CA THR A 342 -21.78 -5.44 -13.58
C THR A 342 -22.23 -5.58 -15.04
N CYS A 343 -22.16 -6.78 -15.63
CA CYS A 343 -22.44 -6.97 -17.05
C CYS A 343 -23.92 -6.70 -17.38
N PRO A 344 -24.23 -5.72 -18.24
CA PRO A 344 -25.61 -5.34 -18.53
C PRO A 344 -26.36 -6.37 -19.37
N VAL A 345 -25.64 -7.16 -20.17
CA VAL A 345 -26.20 -8.14 -21.11
C VAL A 345 -26.07 -9.59 -20.61
N GLY A 346 -25.56 -9.80 -19.39
CA GLY A 346 -25.38 -11.15 -18.84
C GLY A 346 -24.36 -12.03 -19.58
N ALA A 347 -23.48 -11.45 -20.39
CA ALA A 347 -22.51 -12.19 -21.21
C ALA A 347 -21.37 -12.80 -20.39
N ILE A 348 -21.10 -12.34 -19.17
CA ILE A 348 -20.03 -12.87 -18.33
C ILE A 348 -20.62 -13.59 -17.11
N GLU A 349 -20.15 -14.81 -16.86
CA GLU A 349 -20.60 -15.67 -15.76
C GLU A 349 -19.39 -16.16 -14.95
N LEU A 350 -19.62 -16.54 -13.68
CA LEU A 350 -18.64 -17.30 -12.91
C LEU A 350 -18.89 -18.79 -13.13
N ARG A 351 -17.82 -19.54 -13.42
CA ARG A 351 -17.87 -21.00 -13.39
C ARG A 351 -18.33 -21.46 -12.00
N HIS A 352 -19.29 -22.39 -11.99
CA HIS A 352 -19.92 -22.94 -10.78
C HIS A 352 -20.73 -21.93 -9.92
N LEU A 353 -20.96 -20.70 -10.41
CA LEU A 353 -21.86 -19.74 -9.77
C LEU A 353 -22.49 -18.77 -10.79
N LYS A 354 -23.25 -19.33 -11.73
CA LYS A 354 -24.01 -18.56 -12.72
C LYS A 354 -25.12 -17.75 -12.04
N PRO A 355 -25.55 -16.60 -12.61
CA PRO A 355 -26.70 -15.84 -12.09
C PRO A 355 -27.94 -16.72 -11.89
N SER A 356 -28.24 -17.60 -12.85
CA SER A 356 -29.33 -18.57 -12.75
C SER A 356 -29.21 -19.53 -11.56
N GLN A 357 -27.99 -19.97 -11.22
CA GLN A 357 -27.74 -20.82 -10.05
C GLN A 357 -27.95 -20.07 -8.75
N ILE A 358 -27.61 -18.77 -8.68
CA ILE A 358 -27.92 -17.92 -7.52
C ILE A 358 -29.44 -17.79 -7.37
N THR A 359 -30.16 -17.49 -8.45
CA THR A 359 -31.62 -17.40 -8.46
C THR A 359 -32.29 -18.69 -7.95
N VAL A 360 -31.82 -19.87 -8.39
CA VAL A 360 -32.37 -21.16 -7.91
C VAL A 360 -32.11 -21.36 -6.42
N GLN A 361 -30.92 -21.02 -5.92
CA GLN A 361 -30.62 -21.08 -4.47
C GLN A 361 -31.50 -20.14 -3.65
N ILE A 362 -31.77 -18.93 -4.15
CA ILE A 362 -32.69 -17.97 -3.51
C ILE A 362 -34.08 -18.61 -3.37
N LYS A 363 -34.63 -19.16 -4.47
CA LYS A 363 -35.94 -19.83 -4.46
C LYS A 363 -35.98 -21.01 -3.50
N ALA A 364 -34.94 -21.84 -3.48
CA ALA A 364 -34.85 -22.99 -2.60
C ALA A 364 -34.87 -22.58 -1.11
N LEU A 365 -34.05 -21.59 -0.72
CA LEU A 365 -34.00 -21.08 0.65
C LEU A 365 -35.33 -20.47 1.12
N LEU A 366 -36.09 -19.88 0.21
CA LEU A 366 -37.38 -19.25 0.51
C LEU A 366 -38.58 -20.21 0.38
N SER A 367 -38.40 -21.36 -0.27
CA SER A 367 -39.47 -22.36 -0.44
C SER A 367 -39.79 -23.17 0.83
N VAL A 368 -38.88 -23.21 1.81
CA VAL A 368 -39.05 -24.00 3.04
C VAL A 368 -39.92 -23.23 4.02
N ASN A 369 -41.24 -23.47 3.96
CA ASN A 369 -42.28 -22.77 4.72
C ASN A 369 -42.44 -23.21 6.20
N GLY A 370 -41.43 -23.84 6.80
CA GLY A 370 -41.48 -24.32 8.18
C GLY A 370 -41.36 -23.19 9.21
N THR A 371 -42.49 -22.89 9.86
CA THR A 371 -42.71 -22.19 11.16
C THR A 371 -42.12 -20.80 11.46
N SER A 372 -41.21 -20.25 10.66
CA SER A 372 -40.55 -18.96 11.00
C SER A 372 -40.84 -17.87 9.95
N LYS A 373 -42.04 -17.28 9.97
CA LYS A 373 -42.36 -16.04 9.25
C LYS A 373 -42.17 -14.85 10.21
N PRO A 374 -41.70 -13.68 9.75
CA PRO A 374 -41.36 -13.31 8.36
C PRO A 374 -39.97 -13.83 7.92
N LEU A 375 -39.82 -14.35 6.69
CA LEU A 375 -38.51 -14.82 6.18
C LEU A 375 -37.61 -13.64 5.78
N VAL A 376 -36.37 -13.65 6.26
CA VAL A 376 -35.33 -12.67 5.88
C VAL A 376 -34.21 -13.38 5.16
N LEU A 377 -33.85 -12.94 3.95
CA LEU A 377 -32.74 -13.50 3.18
C LEU A 377 -31.47 -12.66 3.37
N ALA A 378 -30.39 -13.28 3.83
CA ALA A 378 -29.07 -12.67 3.92
C ALA A 378 -28.17 -13.11 2.75
N LEU A 379 -27.91 -12.22 1.80
CA LEU A 379 -26.94 -12.40 0.72
C LEU A 379 -25.55 -12.02 1.22
N SER A 380 -24.73 -13.01 1.56
CA SER A 380 -23.52 -12.81 2.35
C SER A 380 -22.24 -13.08 1.55
N CYS A 381 -21.28 -12.16 1.59
CA CYS A 381 -19.96 -12.38 1.02
C CYS A 381 -19.23 -13.49 1.77
N SER A 382 -18.42 -14.31 1.09
CA SER A 382 -17.76 -15.47 1.72
C SER A 382 -16.69 -15.07 2.74
N GLU A 383 -16.08 -13.89 2.55
CA GLU A 383 -14.88 -13.48 3.29
C GLU A 383 -15.22 -12.87 4.66
N CYS A 384 -15.88 -11.72 4.70
CA CYS A 384 -16.24 -11.08 5.98
C CYS A 384 -17.65 -11.43 6.44
N GLY A 385 -18.64 -11.40 5.53
CA GLY A 385 -20.03 -11.63 5.89
C GLY A 385 -20.30 -13.04 6.41
N HIS A 386 -19.90 -14.08 5.68
CA HIS A 386 -20.13 -15.46 6.07
C HIS A 386 -19.22 -15.88 7.22
N ALA A 387 -17.97 -15.41 7.25
CA ALA A 387 -17.10 -15.63 8.41
C ALA A 387 -17.66 -14.99 9.69
N ALA A 388 -18.32 -13.82 9.61
CA ALA A 388 -19.02 -13.25 10.75
C ALA A 388 -20.23 -14.11 11.19
N VAL A 389 -20.95 -14.74 10.23
CA VAL A 389 -21.99 -15.74 10.55
C VAL A 389 -21.37 -16.91 11.32
N ASP A 390 -20.26 -17.47 10.83
CA ASP A 390 -19.55 -18.57 11.49
C ASP A 390 -19.04 -18.15 12.88
N SER A 391 -18.48 -16.94 13.00
CA SER A 391 -18.02 -16.37 14.27
C SER A 391 -19.15 -16.23 15.29
N SER A 392 -20.36 -15.88 14.84
CA SER A 392 -21.54 -15.81 15.71
C SER A 392 -21.91 -17.20 16.25
N GLY A 393 -21.80 -18.23 15.40
CA GLY A 393 -22.01 -19.62 15.80
C GLY A 393 -20.95 -20.11 16.79
N MET A 394 -19.67 -19.83 16.53
CA MET A 394 -18.56 -20.20 17.42
C MET A 394 -18.68 -19.55 18.80
N ALA A 395 -19.18 -18.32 18.85
CA ALA A 395 -19.43 -17.59 20.09
C ALA A 395 -20.77 -17.95 20.75
N MET A 396 -21.50 -18.95 20.22
CA MET A 396 -22.81 -19.39 20.71
C MET A 396 -23.84 -18.25 20.80
N MET A 397 -23.77 -17.30 19.87
CA MET A 397 -24.71 -16.19 19.79
C MET A 397 -26.01 -16.62 19.13
N SER A 398 -27.14 -16.17 19.67
CA SER A 398 -28.45 -16.42 19.09
C SER A 398 -28.90 -15.26 18.19
N TYR A 399 -29.35 -15.59 16.99
CA TYR A 399 -30.07 -14.70 16.08
C TYR A 399 -31.35 -15.37 15.56
N PRO A 400 -32.32 -14.60 15.02
CA PRO A 400 -33.62 -15.13 14.63
C PRO A 400 -33.53 -16.25 13.56
N ALA A 401 -34.23 -17.37 13.79
CA ALA A 401 -34.16 -18.58 12.96
C ALA A 401 -34.79 -18.43 11.55
N ASN A 402 -35.57 -17.38 11.35
CA ASN A 402 -36.16 -16.96 10.08
C ASN A 402 -35.13 -16.29 9.13
N VAL A 403 -33.92 -15.99 9.61
CA VAL A 403 -32.84 -15.45 8.76
C VAL A 403 -32.15 -16.60 8.02
N ARG A 404 -32.24 -16.59 6.68
CA ARG A 404 -31.63 -17.59 5.80
C ARG A 404 -30.42 -17.00 5.10
N VAL A 405 -29.26 -17.64 5.23
CA VAL A 405 -28.00 -17.13 4.67
C VAL A 405 -27.69 -17.82 3.35
N LEU A 406 -27.53 -17.03 2.28
CA LEU A 406 -26.99 -17.47 1.00
C LEU A 406 -25.57 -16.92 0.86
N ARG A 407 -24.60 -17.82 0.72
CA ARG A 407 -23.20 -17.45 0.55
C ARG A 407 -22.86 -17.22 -0.93
N VAL A 408 -22.23 -16.09 -1.22
CA VAL A 408 -21.60 -15.79 -2.52
C VAL A 408 -20.11 -15.43 -2.32
N PRO A 409 -19.22 -15.61 -3.31
CA PRO A 409 -17.81 -15.25 -3.18
C PRO A 409 -17.64 -13.80 -2.72
N CYS A 410 -18.31 -12.88 -3.41
CA CYS A 410 -18.36 -11.47 -3.07
C CYS A 410 -19.79 -10.95 -3.27
N THR A 411 -20.26 -10.02 -2.42
CA THR A 411 -21.53 -9.31 -2.67
C THR A 411 -21.52 -8.52 -3.98
N GLY A 412 -20.33 -8.19 -4.50
CA GLY A 412 -20.16 -7.58 -5.81
C GLY A 412 -20.73 -8.41 -6.97
N VAL A 413 -20.94 -9.72 -6.82
CA VAL A 413 -21.60 -10.58 -7.84
C VAL A 413 -23.12 -10.40 -7.90
N ILE A 414 -23.73 -9.90 -6.82
CA ILE A 414 -25.19 -9.81 -6.72
C ILE A 414 -25.72 -8.78 -7.71
N GLN A 415 -26.61 -9.18 -8.60
CA GLN A 415 -27.33 -8.29 -9.50
C GLN A 415 -28.61 -7.78 -8.84
N VAL A 416 -29.12 -6.63 -9.26
CA VAL A 416 -30.41 -6.08 -8.79
C VAL A 416 -31.53 -7.11 -8.99
N GLN A 417 -31.50 -7.86 -10.10
CA GLN A 417 -32.45 -8.93 -10.39
C GLN A 417 -32.48 -10.02 -9.29
N HIS A 418 -31.35 -10.38 -8.68
CA HIS A 418 -31.34 -11.35 -7.58
C HIS A 418 -32.09 -10.83 -6.35
N ILE A 419 -31.99 -9.53 -6.06
CA ILE A 419 -32.69 -8.89 -4.94
C ILE A 419 -34.21 -8.88 -5.22
N LEU A 420 -34.62 -8.49 -6.41
CA LEU A 420 -36.03 -8.47 -6.81
C LEU A 420 -36.63 -9.89 -6.82
N GLU A 421 -35.88 -10.87 -7.33
CA GLU A 421 -36.32 -12.26 -7.35
C GLU A 421 -36.45 -12.86 -5.94
N ALA A 422 -35.67 -12.39 -4.96
CA ALA A 422 -35.82 -12.79 -3.57
C ALA A 422 -37.17 -12.34 -2.99
N PHE A 423 -37.60 -11.10 -3.24
CA PHE A 423 -38.94 -10.63 -2.83
C PHE A 423 -40.03 -11.43 -3.54
N LYS A 424 -39.90 -11.62 -4.86
CA LYS A 424 -40.84 -12.45 -5.65
C LYS A 424 -40.94 -13.89 -5.13
N ALA A 425 -39.84 -14.44 -4.61
CA ALA A 425 -39.80 -15.77 -4.03
C ALA A 425 -40.31 -15.84 -2.57
N GLY A 426 -40.76 -14.72 -1.99
CA GLY A 426 -41.44 -14.67 -0.69
C GLY A 426 -40.63 -14.07 0.46
N ALA A 427 -39.42 -13.54 0.20
CA ALA A 427 -38.67 -12.82 1.23
C ALA A 427 -39.45 -11.59 1.71
N GLN A 428 -39.52 -11.42 3.02
CA GLN A 428 -40.16 -10.26 3.67
C GLN A 428 -39.16 -9.14 3.92
N GLY A 429 -37.88 -9.49 3.97
CA GLY A 429 -36.74 -8.58 3.92
C GLY A 429 -35.51 -9.25 3.31
N VAL A 430 -34.63 -8.44 2.75
CA VAL A 430 -33.35 -8.87 2.20
C VAL A 430 -32.25 -8.04 2.84
N MET A 431 -31.21 -8.70 3.31
CA MET A 431 -30.01 -8.05 3.82
C MET A 431 -28.79 -8.46 2.98
N VAL A 432 -27.96 -7.50 2.61
CA VAL A 432 -26.71 -7.73 1.88
C VAL A 432 -25.55 -7.56 2.85
N ILE A 433 -24.75 -8.60 3.07
CA ILE A 433 -23.67 -8.59 4.07
C ILE A 433 -22.31 -8.57 3.36
N GLY A 434 -21.71 -7.38 3.33
CA GLY A 434 -20.41 -7.14 2.69
C GLY A 434 -19.29 -6.89 3.69
N CYS A 435 -18.05 -6.94 3.20
CA CYS A 435 -16.88 -6.43 3.94
C CYS A 435 -17.02 -4.91 4.18
N LYS A 436 -16.36 -4.35 5.19
CA LYS A 436 -16.21 -2.89 5.31
C LYS A 436 -15.53 -2.29 4.06
N PRO A 437 -15.93 -1.09 3.59
CA PRO A 437 -15.41 -0.52 2.33
C PRO A 437 -13.89 -0.30 2.33
N ASP A 438 -13.30 0.05 3.48
CA ASP A 438 -11.87 0.24 3.72
C ASP A 438 -11.09 -1.08 3.89
N GLY A 439 -11.80 -2.21 4.00
CA GLY A 439 -11.24 -3.55 4.16
C GLY A 439 -11.90 -4.58 3.26
N CYS A 440 -12.34 -4.19 2.06
CA CYS A 440 -12.99 -5.13 1.13
C CYS A 440 -11.99 -6.15 0.60
N HIS A 441 -12.29 -7.44 0.76
CA HIS A 441 -11.39 -8.51 0.34
C HIS A 441 -11.11 -8.50 -1.17
N TYR A 442 -12.13 -8.16 -1.97
CA TYR A 442 -12.01 -8.01 -3.42
C TYR A 442 -11.99 -6.55 -3.86
N GLU A 443 -11.48 -5.66 -2.99
CA GLU A 443 -11.26 -4.22 -3.16
C GLU A 443 -12.52 -3.38 -3.40
N VAL A 444 -13.20 -3.61 -4.51
CA VAL A 444 -14.34 -2.79 -4.98
C VAL A 444 -15.69 -3.47 -4.75
N GLY A 445 -15.69 -4.74 -4.35
CA GLY A 445 -16.90 -5.57 -4.28
C GLY A 445 -18.01 -4.99 -3.40
N SER A 446 -17.68 -4.61 -2.16
CA SER A 446 -18.64 -4.01 -1.22
C SER A 446 -19.18 -2.67 -1.72
N GLN A 447 -18.32 -1.83 -2.31
CA GLN A 447 -18.72 -0.53 -2.85
C GLN A 447 -19.70 -0.69 -4.03
N LYS A 448 -19.40 -1.62 -4.96
CA LYS A 448 -20.27 -1.95 -6.10
C LYS A 448 -21.60 -2.56 -5.63
N ALA A 449 -21.58 -3.40 -4.60
CA ALA A 449 -22.79 -3.95 -4.00
C ALA A 449 -23.66 -2.85 -3.39
N LYS A 450 -23.06 -1.89 -2.67
CA LYS A 450 -23.78 -0.75 -2.08
C LYS A 450 -24.52 0.07 -3.14
N GLN A 451 -23.84 0.39 -4.25
CA GLN A 451 -24.47 1.11 -5.38
C GLN A 451 -25.70 0.35 -5.93
N LYS A 452 -25.62 -0.98 -6.02
CA LYS A 452 -26.73 -1.82 -6.48
C LYS A 452 -27.86 -1.94 -5.47
N VAL A 453 -27.54 -1.95 -4.18
CA VAL A 453 -28.55 -1.93 -3.09
C VAL A 453 -29.34 -0.63 -3.12
N GLU A 454 -28.67 0.51 -3.26
CA GLU A 454 -29.35 1.81 -3.36
C GLU A 454 -30.23 1.91 -4.62
N LEU A 455 -29.74 1.41 -5.77
CA LEU A 455 -30.55 1.32 -6.98
C LEU A 455 -31.77 0.41 -6.78
N ALA A 456 -31.60 -0.75 -6.12
CA ALA A 456 -32.70 -1.66 -5.83
C ALA A 456 -33.71 -1.04 -4.86
N LYS A 457 -33.27 -0.31 -3.82
CA LYS A 457 -34.16 0.46 -2.92
C LYS A 457 -35.03 1.45 -3.69
N ALA A 458 -34.44 2.21 -4.61
CA ALA A 458 -35.18 3.16 -5.45
C ALA A 458 -36.23 2.46 -6.33
N LEU A 459 -35.89 1.31 -6.92
CA LEU A 459 -36.83 0.51 -7.72
C LEU A 459 -37.97 -0.05 -6.85
N LEU A 460 -37.67 -0.59 -5.67
CA LEU A 460 -38.68 -1.10 -4.74
C LEU A 460 -39.72 -0.03 -4.39
N GLY A 461 -39.26 1.19 -4.06
CA GLY A 461 -40.17 2.31 -3.78
C GLY A 461 -41.06 2.66 -4.98
N ALA A 462 -40.54 2.60 -6.20
CA ALA A 462 -41.34 2.82 -7.42
C ALA A 462 -42.40 1.72 -7.65
N TYR A 463 -42.16 0.49 -7.17
CA TYR A 463 -43.12 -0.61 -7.19
C TYR A 463 -44.03 -0.65 -5.94
N GLY A 464 -43.98 0.36 -5.08
CA GLY A 464 -44.81 0.44 -3.86
C GLY A 464 -44.37 -0.50 -2.73
N ILE A 465 -43.13 -1.02 -2.78
CA ILE A 465 -42.52 -1.84 -1.74
C ILE A 465 -41.65 -0.93 -0.86
N GLU A 466 -41.78 -1.03 0.45
CA GLU A 466 -41.03 -0.20 1.39
C GLU A 466 -39.52 -0.44 1.25
N PRO A 467 -38.72 0.57 0.87
CA PRO A 467 -37.28 0.42 0.64
C PRO A 467 -36.51 -0.10 1.87
N GLU A 468 -37.03 0.12 3.08
CA GLU A 468 -36.49 -0.33 4.35
C GLU A 468 -36.44 -1.87 4.46
N ARG A 469 -37.21 -2.60 3.63
CA ARG A 469 -37.14 -4.06 3.51
C ARG A 469 -35.84 -4.56 2.86
N LEU A 470 -34.99 -3.67 2.37
CA LEU A 470 -33.66 -3.98 1.85
C LEU A 470 -32.61 -3.18 2.62
N GLU A 471 -31.56 -3.83 3.14
CA GLU A 471 -30.46 -3.11 3.80
C GLU A 471 -29.10 -3.75 3.51
N MET A 472 -28.04 -2.94 3.45
CA MET A 472 -26.68 -3.44 3.40
C MET A 472 -25.97 -3.23 4.73
N PHE A 473 -25.38 -4.30 5.27
CA PHE A 473 -24.54 -4.25 6.46
C PHE A 473 -23.10 -4.57 6.10
N ASN A 474 -22.17 -3.81 6.68
CA ASN A 474 -20.74 -3.92 6.41
C ASN A 474 -20.01 -4.39 7.67
N LEU A 475 -19.45 -5.59 7.62
CA LEU A 475 -18.85 -6.26 8.76
C LEU A 475 -17.39 -6.66 8.46
N VAL A 476 -16.61 -6.96 9.49
CA VAL A 476 -15.37 -7.73 9.38
C VAL A 476 -15.56 -9.16 9.90
N PHE A 477 -14.66 -10.06 9.52
CA PHE A 477 -14.80 -11.51 9.73
C PHE A 477 -15.01 -11.96 11.19
N ILE A 478 -14.60 -11.15 12.19
CA ILE A 478 -14.71 -11.47 13.63
C ILE A 478 -15.95 -10.84 14.30
N GLU A 479 -16.68 -9.99 13.59
CA GLU A 479 -17.84 -9.24 14.13
C GLU A 479 -19.12 -10.10 14.10
N GLY A 480 -19.08 -11.28 14.73
CA GLY A 480 -20.25 -12.15 14.84
C GLY A 480 -21.39 -11.57 15.67
N ASP A 481 -21.06 -10.74 16.66
CA ASP A 481 -22.01 -9.94 17.44
C ASP A 481 -22.79 -8.98 16.55
N LYS A 482 -22.10 -8.29 15.63
CA LYS A 482 -22.71 -7.36 14.68
C LYS A 482 -23.57 -8.06 13.65
N PHE A 483 -23.20 -9.26 13.21
CA PHE A 483 -24.07 -10.06 12.36
C PHE A 483 -25.38 -10.42 13.09
N ALA A 484 -25.29 -10.90 14.33
CA ALA A 484 -26.45 -11.24 15.14
C ALA A 484 -27.35 -10.02 15.41
N GLU A 485 -26.75 -8.86 15.66
CA GLU A 485 -27.44 -7.57 15.79
C GLU A 485 -28.18 -7.20 14.49
N ALA A 486 -27.49 -7.23 13.34
CA ALA A 486 -28.08 -6.93 12.04
C ALA A 486 -29.26 -7.86 11.70
N ALA A 487 -29.14 -9.15 12.03
CA ALA A 487 -30.19 -10.15 11.82
C ALA A 487 -31.45 -9.85 12.66
N LYS A 488 -31.27 -9.45 13.94
CA LYS A 488 -32.35 -9.00 14.82
C LYS A 488 -33.00 -7.72 14.30
N THR A 489 -32.20 -6.69 14.01
CA THR A 489 -32.67 -5.42 13.47
C THR A 489 -33.50 -5.61 12.21
N MET A 490 -33.03 -6.45 11.29
CA MET A 490 -33.76 -6.69 10.04
C MET A 490 -35.09 -7.42 10.28
N THR A 491 -35.11 -8.39 11.19
CA THR A 491 -36.32 -9.13 11.57
C THR A 491 -37.36 -8.22 12.21
N GLU A 492 -36.98 -7.46 13.24
CA GLU A 492 -37.88 -6.51 13.92
C GLU A 492 -38.41 -5.43 12.97
N ARG A 493 -37.59 -5.02 12.01
CA ARG A 493 -37.99 -4.05 10.98
C ARG A 493 -39.09 -4.61 10.08
N VAL A 494 -38.93 -5.83 9.56
CA VAL A 494 -39.94 -6.44 8.68
C VAL A 494 -41.21 -6.81 9.43
N GLU A 495 -41.13 -7.18 10.70
CA GLU A 495 -42.30 -7.41 11.56
C GLU A 495 -43.13 -6.13 11.72
N ARG A 496 -42.46 -4.99 11.94
CA ARG A 496 -43.12 -3.68 12.07
C ARG A 496 -43.80 -3.21 10.78
N LEU A 497 -43.17 -3.48 9.63
CA LEU A 497 -43.72 -3.16 8.31
C LEU A 497 -44.88 -4.11 7.91
N GLY A 498 -45.09 -5.19 8.66
CA GLY A 498 -46.06 -6.22 8.31
C GLY A 498 -45.64 -7.07 7.11
N LEU A 499 -46.48 -8.06 6.79
CA LEU A 499 -46.23 -8.98 5.70
C LEU A 499 -46.41 -8.27 4.35
N LEU A 500 -45.38 -8.33 3.52
CA LEU A 500 -45.42 -7.91 2.13
C LEU A 500 -46.35 -8.83 1.35
N GLN A 501 -47.40 -8.26 0.76
CA GLN A 501 -48.27 -8.92 -0.20
C GLN A 501 -47.93 -8.38 -1.59
N LEU A 502 -47.27 -9.20 -2.40
CA LEU A 502 -47.06 -8.90 -3.81
C LEU A 502 -48.33 -9.28 -4.56
N ALA A 503 -48.87 -8.33 -5.33
CA ALA A 503 -50.08 -8.53 -6.14
C ALA A 503 -49.87 -9.52 -7.29
#